data_AF-K7F2S0-F1
#
_entry.id   AF-K7F2S0-F1
#
_cell.length_a   1.000
_cell.length_b   1.000
_cell.length_c   1.000
_cell.angle_alpha   90.00
_cell.angle_beta   90.00
_cell.angle_gamma   90.00
#
_symmetry.space_group_name_H-M   'P 1'
#
loop_
_entity.id
_entity.type
_entity.pdbx_description
1 polymer ?
#
loop_
_entity_poly.entity_id
_entity_poly.type
_entity_poly.pdbx_seq_one_letter_code
_entity_poly.pdbx_strand_id
1 'polypeptide(L)'
;MANKKMEIVSPLEAVQICAVLEDCLDQLAILGYIMPVSYEGRTDISNIDAQEINEIIKSQKELGAKYEQLMSARSENRPTVPSESLKFTELGQQLQETSGDLKRANHLFSRAEKQSAVSSDNLRKVQSDRQYACEVIAETLQEMQTSGTFQSLLQAVQREEERKSNFHTVIIREQEGRKAIKSLQKQLQDVKKEKDLELQNRNEMIAYLKDQLQEMKAKTDMESRYVKKDTELQVYQTQKKCSSAESELFVEIEKLRVKTDEETRVHVEIENFLRQQQTKLEEKLEYWMEKYEKDTEAKQQELNALKASKANDLAALQELAKKV
;
A
#
# COMPACT_ATOMS: atom_id res chain seq x y z
N MET A 1 38.33 55.61 5.58
CA MET A 1 38.46 56.68 6.60
C MET A 1 39.45 57.69 6.08
N ALA A 2 39.11 58.97 6.19
CA ALA A 2 39.94 60.08 5.71
C ALA A 2 41.30 60.09 6.42
N ASN A 3 42.32 60.43 5.64
CA ASN A 3 43.71 60.60 6.03
C ASN A 3 43.82 61.68 7.13
N LYS A 4 43.62 61.28 8.39
CA LYS A 4 43.88 62.14 9.54
C LYS A 4 45.40 62.31 9.57
N LYS A 5 45.92 63.53 9.36
CA LYS A 5 47.34 63.82 9.55
C LYS A 5 47.75 63.25 10.90
N MET A 6 48.66 62.30 10.90
CA MET A 6 49.13 61.65 12.11
C MET A 6 49.87 62.71 12.92
N GLU A 7 49.34 63.01 14.12
CA GLU A 7 50.02 63.92 15.04
C GLU A 7 51.30 63.23 15.51
N ILE A 8 52.44 63.77 15.08
CA ILE A 8 53.74 63.37 15.58
C ILE A 8 53.79 63.83 17.03
N VAL A 9 54.01 62.90 17.94
CA VAL A 9 54.10 63.17 19.37
C VAL A 9 55.34 64.02 19.64
N SER A 10 55.26 64.99 20.56
CA SER A 10 56.45 65.79 20.86
C SER A 10 57.57 64.90 21.44
N PRO A 11 58.85 65.24 21.25
CA PRO A 11 59.95 64.38 21.71
C PRO A 11 59.91 64.09 23.22
N LEU A 12 59.45 65.05 24.03
CA LEU A 12 59.30 64.87 25.47
C LEU A 12 58.17 63.89 25.82
N GLU A 13 57.02 64.03 25.16
CA GLU A 13 55.88 63.13 25.33
C GLU A 13 56.20 61.72 24.82
N ALA A 14 56.96 61.59 23.72
CA ALA A 14 57.39 60.30 23.19
C ALA A 14 58.25 59.54 24.20
N VAL A 15 59.21 60.20 24.86
CA VAL A 15 60.03 59.59 25.92
C VAL A 15 59.17 59.17 27.11
N GLN A 16 58.21 60.00 27.53
CA GLN A 16 57.30 59.67 28.63
C GLN A 16 56.43 58.44 28.29
N ILE A 17 55.88 58.37 27.07
CA ILE A 17 55.07 57.24 26.61
C ILE A 17 55.94 55.98 26.49
N CYS A 18 57.14 56.07 25.93
CA CYS A 18 58.08 54.94 25.85
C CYS A 18 58.38 54.34 27.22
N ALA A 19 58.66 55.16 28.23
CA ALA A 19 58.92 54.68 29.59
C ALA A 19 57.73 53.89 30.17
N VAL A 20 56.49 54.33 29.89
CA VAL A 20 55.28 53.61 30.31
C VAL A 20 55.11 52.31 29.54
N LEU A 21 55.35 52.29 28.22
CA LEU A 21 55.26 51.08 27.41
C LEU A 21 56.33 50.05 27.79
N GLU A 22 57.54 50.49 28.12
CA GLU A 22 58.62 49.65 28.64
C GLU A 22 58.24 48.99 29.98
N ASP A 23 57.77 49.78 30.95
CA ASP A 23 57.27 49.23 32.22
C ASP A 23 56.10 48.25 31.98
N CYS A 24 55.18 48.56 31.07
CA CYS A 24 54.10 47.63 30.72
C CYS A 24 54.62 46.30 30.17
N LEU A 25 55.66 46.31 29.32
CA LEU A 25 56.27 45.08 28.80
C LEU A 25 56.91 44.27 29.92
N ASP A 26 57.62 44.93 30.84
CA ASP A 26 58.25 44.28 31.99
C ASP A 26 57.20 43.64 32.90
N GLN A 27 56.10 44.35 33.21
CA GLN A 27 54.99 43.80 33.98
C GLN A 27 54.33 42.60 33.28
N LEU A 28 54.13 42.66 31.95
CA LEU A 28 53.58 41.54 31.19
C LEU A 28 54.55 40.36 31.09
N ALA A 29 55.86 40.59 31.11
CA ALA A 29 56.86 39.53 31.19
C ALA A 29 56.79 38.84 32.56
N ILE A 30 56.75 39.61 33.65
CA ILE A 30 56.57 39.11 35.03
C ILE A 30 55.30 38.27 35.14
N LEU A 31 54.18 38.76 34.60
CA LEU A 31 52.92 38.01 34.59
C LEU A 31 53.06 36.67 33.85
N GLY A 32 53.83 36.64 32.76
CA GLY A 32 54.15 35.43 32.02
C GLY A 32 54.86 34.38 32.87
N TYR A 33 55.81 34.80 33.70
CA TYR A 33 56.54 33.92 34.63
C TYR A 33 55.70 33.43 35.81
N ILE A 34 54.81 34.29 36.33
CA ILE A 34 53.96 33.96 37.48
C ILE A 34 52.82 33.00 37.10
N MET A 35 52.34 33.04 35.85
CA MET A 35 51.15 32.30 35.41
C MET A 35 51.40 31.37 34.21
N PRO A 36 52.25 30.33 34.32
CA PRO A 36 52.60 29.44 33.20
C PRO A 36 51.40 28.62 32.67
N VAL A 37 51.48 28.19 31.40
CA VAL A 37 50.46 27.35 30.71
C VAL A 37 50.20 26.03 31.44
N SER A 38 51.21 25.53 32.14
CA SER A 38 51.12 24.38 33.03
C SER A 38 51.96 24.63 34.28
N TYR A 39 51.35 24.51 35.46
CA TYR A 39 52.11 24.37 36.70
C TYR A 39 52.66 22.95 36.77
N GLU A 40 53.87 22.73 36.28
CA GLU A 40 54.56 21.41 36.20
C GLU A 40 54.79 20.70 37.56
N GLY A 41 54.19 21.17 38.66
CA GLY A 41 54.36 20.59 39.99
C GLY A 41 53.08 20.44 40.83
N ARG A 42 51.88 20.66 40.27
CA ARG A 42 50.61 20.44 40.99
C ARG A 42 49.78 19.33 40.36
N THR A 43 50.13 18.08 40.67
CA THR A 43 49.34 16.88 40.34
C THR A 43 47.93 16.88 40.97
N ASP A 44 47.67 17.79 41.92
CA ASP A 44 46.36 17.94 42.59
C ASP A 44 45.32 18.72 41.75
N ILE A 45 45.72 19.28 40.61
CA ILE A 45 44.83 19.94 39.65
C ILE A 45 44.57 18.96 38.50
N SER A 46 43.89 17.86 38.82
CA SER A 46 43.23 17.05 37.80
C SER A 46 42.33 17.99 36.99
N ASN A 47 42.52 18.07 35.68
CA ASN A 47 41.65 18.81 34.76
C ASN A 47 40.24 18.25 34.91
N ILE A 48 39.39 18.92 35.69
CA ILE A 48 37.97 18.59 35.73
C ILE A 48 37.40 19.15 34.43
N ASP A 49 37.05 18.25 33.52
CA ASP A 49 36.50 18.60 32.23
C ASP A 49 35.11 19.27 32.39
N ALA A 50 34.73 20.11 31.43
CA ALA A 50 33.41 20.78 31.44
C ALA A 50 32.24 19.77 31.54
N GLN A 51 32.46 18.53 31.08
CA GLN A 51 31.51 17.43 31.20
C GLN A 51 31.37 16.94 32.65
N GLU A 52 32.47 16.78 33.38
CA GLU A 52 32.46 16.39 34.80
C GLU A 52 31.81 17.48 35.66
N ILE A 53 32.05 18.76 35.35
CA ILE A 53 31.36 19.89 36.02
C ILE A 53 29.85 19.81 35.79
N ASN A 54 29.40 19.53 34.57
CA ASN A 54 27.98 19.39 34.25
C ASN A 54 27.33 18.20 34.99
N GLU A 55 28.06 17.09 35.14
CA GLU A 55 27.61 15.92 35.90
C GLU A 55 27.52 16.22 37.41
N ILE A 56 28.49 16.95 37.97
CA ILE A 56 28.44 17.44 39.36
C ILE A 56 27.24 18.37 39.57
N ILE A 57 26.98 19.31 38.65
CA ILE A 57 25.83 20.22 38.71
C ILE A 57 24.52 19.45 38.63
N LYS A 58 24.43 18.45 37.75
CA LYS A 58 23.23 17.61 37.61
C LYS A 58 22.96 16.83 38.89
N SER A 59 23.98 16.18 39.44
CA SER A 59 23.90 15.46 40.71
C SER A 59 23.49 16.37 41.86
N GLN A 60 24.05 17.59 41.95
CA GLN A 60 23.68 18.59 42.95
C GLN A 60 22.20 19.00 42.84
N LYS A 61 21.69 19.21 41.61
CA LYS A 61 20.27 19.55 41.38
C LYS A 61 19.34 18.39 41.77
N GLU A 62 19.69 17.16 41.41
CA GLU A 62 18.93 15.96 41.76
C GLU A 62 18.88 15.75 43.28
N LEU A 63 20.02 15.90 43.97
CA LEU A 63 20.10 15.84 45.44
C LEU A 63 19.31 16.97 46.11
N GLY A 64 19.33 18.18 45.54
CA GLY A 64 18.52 19.30 46.01
C GLY A 64 17.02 19.03 45.91
N ALA A 65 16.56 18.56 44.75
CA ALA A 65 15.16 18.20 44.55
C ALA A 65 14.72 17.05 45.47
N LYS A 66 15.57 16.04 45.66
CA LYS A 66 15.32 14.93 46.59
C LYS A 66 15.23 15.41 48.03
N TYR A 67 16.12 16.31 48.46
CA TYR A 67 16.09 16.89 49.80
C TYR A 67 14.80 17.69 50.04
N GLU A 68 14.38 18.50 49.07
CA GLU A 68 13.14 19.28 49.14
C GLU A 68 11.90 18.39 49.23
N GLN A 69 11.82 17.32 48.42
CA GLN A 69 10.75 16.32 48.49
C GLN A 69 10.70 15.62 49.86
N LEU A 70 11.85 15.22 50.40
CA LEU A 70 11.94 14.58 51.72
C LEU A 70 11.57 15.55 52.86
N MET A 71 11.92 16.84 52.75
CA MET A 71 11.51 17.88 53.70
C MET A 71 9.98 18.08 53.69
N SER A 72 9.37 18.17 52.51
CA SER A 72 7.91 18.29 52.36
C SER A 72 7.18 17.07 52.90
N ALA A 73 7.61 15.86 52.52
CA ALA A 73 7.06 14.60 53.00
C ALA A 73 7.20 14.46 54.54
N ARG A 74 8.27 14.99 55.14
CA ARG A 74 8.44 15.01 56.60
C ARG A 74 7.53 16.04 57.29
N SER A 75 7.26 17.17 56.64
CA SER A 75 6.37 18.21 57.18
C SER A 75 4.90 17.78 57.18
N GLU A 76 4.49 17.02 56.16
CA GLU A 76 3.14 16.50 55.99
C GLU A 76 2.85 15.29 56.90
N ASN A 77 3.86 14.43 57.12
CA ASN A 77 3.72 13.20 57.90
C ASN A 77 4.10 13.39 59.38
N ARG A 78 3.46 14.31 60.11
CA ARG A 78 3.61 14.35 61.58
C ARG A 78 2.98 13.08 62.19
N PRO A 79 3.72 12.31 63.01
CA PRO A 79 3.21 11.05 63.52
C PRO A 79 2.02 11.29 64.46
N THR A 80 0.87 10.70 64.13
CA THR A 80 -0.34 10.73 64.97
C THR A 80 -0.60 9.39 65.65
N VAL A 81 0.00 8.31 65.15
CA VAL A 81 -0.16 6.94 65.64
C VAL A 81 1.22 6.26 65.81
N PRO A 82 1.45 5.38 66.82
CA PRO A 82 2.75 4.75 67.06
C PRO A 82 3.36 3.98 65.86
N SER A 83 2.52 3.46 64.96
CA SER A 83 2.95 2.77 63.71
C SER A 83 3.62 3.71 62.69
N GLU A 84 3.30 5.02 62.74
CA GLU A 84 3.85 6.04 61.83
C GLU A 84 5.22 6.58 62.30
N SER A 85 5.55 6.36 63.58
CA SER A 85 6.82 6.77 64.20
C SER A 85 8.05 6.16 63.51
N LEU A 86 7.95 4.89 63.10
CA LEU A 86 9.04 4.19 62.41
C LEU A 86 9.32 4.80 61.03
N LYS A 87 8.27 5.06 60.23
CA LYS A 87 8.39 5.71 58.92
C LYS A 87 8.90 7.15 59.03
N PHE A 88 8.49 7.88 60.06
CA PHE A 88 8.97 9.23 60.34
C PHE A 88 10.47 9.24 60.71
N THR A 89 10.93 8.23 61.45
CA THR A 89 12.35 8.06 61.81
C THR A 89 13.19 7.73 60.59
N GLU A 90 12.69 6.84 59.71
CA GLU A 90 13.34 6.49 58.44
C GLU A 90 13.43 7.70 57.48
N LEU A 91 12.35 8.49 57.37
CA LEU A 91 12.35 9.79 56.67
C LEU A 91 13.41 10.74 57.23
N GLY A 92 13.56 10.80 58.56
CA GLY A 92 14.59 11.60 59.21
C GLY A 92 16.01 11.14 58.86
N GLN A 93 16.25 9.83 58.81
CA GLN A 93 17.55 9.25 58.45
C GLN A 93 17.89 9.51 56.98
N GLN A 94 16.96 9.28 56.05
CA GLN A 94 17.15 9.56 54.63
C GLN A 94 17.41 11.06 54.36
N LEU A 95 16.78 11.94 55.16
CA LEU A 95 17.00 13.38 55.08
C LEU A 95 18.40 13.78 55.56
N GLN A 96 18.89 13.14 56.61
CA GLN A 96 20.24 13.36 57.13
C GLN A 96 21.31 12.85 56.14
N GLU A 97 21.09 11.68 55.53
CA GLU A 97 21.95 11.12 54.48
C GLU A 97 21.98 12.04 53.26
N THR A 98 20.82 12.44 52.74
CA THR A 98 20.70 13.35 51.58
C THR A 98 21.33 14.71 51.89
N SER A 99 21.22 15.22 53.12
CA SER A 99 21.91 16.44 53.57
C SER A 99 23.44 16.27 53.57
N GLY A 100 23.94 15.11 54.01
CA GLY A 100 25.35 14.77 53.98
C GLY A 100 25.90 14.67 52.55
N ASP A 101 25.16 14.00 51.66
CA ASP A 101 25.47 13.92 50.23
C ASP A 101 25.47 15.29 49.57
N LEU A 102 24.47 16.13 49.85
CA LEU A 102 24.39 17.48 49.31
C LEU A 102 25.56 18.36 49.77
N LYS A 103 25.99 18.25 51.04
CA LYS A 103 27.19 18.93 51.53
C LYS A 103 28.46 18.47 50.82
N ARG A 104 28.62 17.16 50.57
CA ARG A 104 29.74 16.61 49.79
C ARG A 104 29.71 17.11 48.35
N ALA A 105 28.55 17.08 47.70
CA ALA A 105 28.36 17.57 46.34
C ALA A 105 28.68 19.07 46.22
N ASN A 106 28.24 19.89 47.18
CA ASN A 106 28.59 21.32 47.22
C ASN A 106 30.08 21.57 47.37
N HIS A 107 30.78 20.78 48.18
CA HIS A 107 32.22 20.89 48.34
C HIS A 107 32.97 20.50 47.04
N LEU A 108 32.55 19.42 46.39
CA LEU A 108 33.09 19.00 45.10
C LEU A 108 32.85 20.05 44.02
N PHE A 109 31.64 20.63 43.96
CA PHE A 109 31.32 21.74 43.07
C PHE A 109 32.22 22.95 43.32
N SER A 110 32.36 23.39 44.57
CA SER A 110 33.20 24.55 44.93
C SER A 110 34.68 24.32 44.58
N ARG A 111 35.15 23.07 44.67
CA ARG A 111 36.50 22.68 44.25
C ARG A 111 36.62 22.71 42.73
N ALA A 112 35.66 22.13 42.03
CA ALA A 112 35.62 22.08 40.57
C ALA A 112 35.54 23.46 39.94
N GLU A 113 34.74 24.36 40.50
CA GLU A 113 34.61 25.74 40.06
C GLU A 113 35.96 26.48 40.13
N LYS A 114 36.65 26.37 41.29
CA LYS A 114 37.99 26.95 41.50
C LYS A 114 39.05 26.36 40.58
N GLN A 115 38.96 25.05 40.29
CA GLN A 115 39.88 24.38 39.37
C GLN A 115 39.60 24.74 37.90
N SER A 116 38.34 24.99 37.52
CA SER A 116 37.98 25.39 36.14
C SER A 116 38.55 26.76 35.75
N ALA A 117 38.63 27.70 36.70
CA ALA A 117 39.24 29.01 36.48
C ALA A 117 40.74 28.92 36.14
N VAL A 118 41.40 27.86 36.59
CA VAL A 118 42.84 27.56 36.37
C VAL A 118 43.00 26.40 35.37
N SER A 119 41.96 26.11 34.58
CA SER A 119 42.03 25.08 33.54
C SER A 119 43.16 25.37 32.56
N SER A 120 43.80 24.31 32.07
CA SER A 120 44.87 24.40 31.08
C SER A 120 44.48 25.20 29.84
N ASP A 121 43.21 25.14 29.41
CA ASP A 121 42.71 25.90 28.26
C ASP A 121 42.59 27.40 28.56
N ASN A 122 42.11 27.75 29.76
CA ASN A 122 42.02 29.14 30.21
C ASN A 122 43.42 29.75 30.38
N LEU A 123 44.36 29.01 30.96
CA LEU A 123 45.76 29.43 31.08
C LEU A 123 46.43 29.59 29.72
N ARG A 124 46.18 28.68 28.77
CA ARG A 124 46.68 28.80 27.39
C ARG A 124 46.13 30.04 26.71
N LYS A 125 44.83 30.34 26.89
CA LYS A 125 44.22 31.57 26.39
C LYS A 125 44.84 32.82 27.00
N VAL A 126 44.97 32.88 28.33
CA VAL A 126 45.58 34.01 29.03
C VAL A 126 47.01 34.24 28.54
N GLN A 127 47.79 33.18 28.35
CA GLN A 127 49.14 33.29 27.81
C GLN A 127 49.18 33.76 26.36
N SER A 128 48.25 33.30 25.51
CA SER A 128 48.12 33.80 24.14
C SER A 128 47.72 35.28 24.10
N ASP A 129 46.76 35.69 24.93
CA ASP A 129 46.27 37.08 25.00
C ASP A 129 47.38 38.01 25.53
N ARG A 130 48.12 37.55 26.55
CA ARG A 130 49.29 38.25 27.10
C ARG A 130 50.38 38.43 26.04
N GLN A 131 50.72 37.36 25.32
CA GLN A 131 51.73 37.39 24.27
C GLN A 131 51.34 38.35 23.14
N TYR A 132 50.07 38.33 22.71
CA TYR A 132 49.55 39.29 21.75
C TYR A 132 49.65 40.73 22.25
N ALA A 133 49.30 41.00 23.51
CA ALA A 133 49.45 42.32 24.11
C ALA A 133 50.92 42.77 24.15
N CYS A 134 51.85 41.87 24.50
CA CYS A 134 53.29 42.15 24.45
C CYS A 134 53.74 42.53 23.03
N GLU A 135 53.31 41.79 22.01
CA GLU A 135 53.67 42.07 20.62
C GLU A 135 53.18 43.44 20.16
N VAL A 136 51.92 43.77 20.44
CA VAL A 136 51.34 45.08 20.08
C VAL A 136 52.05 46.23 20.81
N ILE A 137 52.34 46.07 22.11
CA ILE A 137 53.02 47.10 22.90
C ILE A 137 54.48 47.25 22.44
N ALA A 138 55.18 46.16 22.15
CA ALA A 138 56.56 46.19 21.65
C ALA A 138 56.66 46.84 20.27
N GLU A 139 55.74 46.53 19.36
CA GLU A 139 55.65 47.17 18.05
C GLU A 139 55.37 48.67 18.18
N THR A 140 54.44 49.05 19.08
CA THR A 140 54.12 50.45 19.37
C THR A 140 55.30 51.20 20.00
N LEU A 141 56.03 50.56 20.92
CA LEU A 141 57.22 51.13 21.54
C LEU A 141 58.30 51.40 20.50
N GLN A 142 58.58 50.42 19.64
CA GLN A 142 59.55 50.56 18.57
C GLN A 142 59.16 51.68 17.58
N GLU A 143 57.88 51.75 17.20
CA GLU A 143 57.36 52.83 16.35
C GLU A 143 57.49 54.21 17.02
N MET A 144 57.15 54.31 18.30
CA MET A 144 57.25 55.55 19.08
C MET A 144 58.69 56.04 19.18
N GLN A 145 59.65 55.13 19.43
CA GLN A 145 61.08 55.46 19.51
C GLN A 145 61.67 55.89 18.16
N THR A 146 61.24 55.27 17.06
CA THR A 146 61.83 55.52 15.72
C THR A 146 61.18 56.69 14.99
N SER A 147 59.87 56.84 15.12
CA SER A 147 59.06 57.72 14.27
C SER A 147 58.20 58.71 15.04
N GLY A 148 58.06 58.55 16.37
CA GLY A 148 57.20 59.39 17.21
C GLY A 148 55.70 59.23 16.90
N THR A 149 55.30 58.05 16.42
CA THR A 149 53.93 57.72 16.01
C THR A 149 53.44 56.40 16.64
N PHE A 150 52.14 56.11 16.53
CA PHE A 150 51.47 54.95 17.14
C PHE A 150 50.46 54.26 16.21
N GLN A 151 50.74 54.26 14.90
CA GLN A 151 49.88 53.68 13.88
C GLN A 151 49.72 52.15 14.03
N SER A 152 50.75 51.45 14.48
CA SER A 152 50.73 50.02 14.80
C SER A 152 49.61 49.70 15.82
N LEU A 153 49.51 50.48 16.89
CA LEU A 153 48.44 50.35 17.89
C LEU A 153 47.06 50.59 17.27
N LEU A 154 46.90 51.65 16.46
CA LEU A 154 45.64 51.93 15.78
C LEU A 154 45.21 50.77 14.85
N GLN A 155 46.15 50.20 14.11
CA GLN A 155 45.89 49.05 13.26
C GLN A 155 45.57 47.78 14.06
N ALA A 156 46.24 47.55 15.19
CA ALA A 156 45.95 46.42 16.08
C ALA A 156 44.54 46.53 16.69
N VAL A 157 44.15 47.72 17.15
CA VAL A 157 42.79 47.99 17.66
C VAL A 157 41.75 47.77 16.57
N GLN A 158 41.97 48.30 15.37
CA GLN A 158 41.04 48.09 14.24
C GLN A 158 40.89 46.61 13.88
N ARG A 159 42.00 45.84 13.84
CA ARG A 159 41.97 44.40 13.61
C ARG A 159 41.12 43.66 14.66
N GLU A 160 41.25 44.02 15.93
CA GLU A 160 40.45 43.41 17.00
C GLU A 160 38.98 43.84 16.97
N GLU A 161 38.67 45.08 16.59
CA GLU A 161 37.28 45.51 16.35
C GLU A 161 36.63 44.72 15.20
N GLU A 162 37.34 44.55 14.08
CA GLU A 162 36.89 43.75 12.94
C GLU A 162 36.72 42.29 13.32
N ARG A 163 37.68 41.71 14.05
CA ARG A 163 37.61 40.34 14.57
C ARG A 163 36.40 40.15 15.48
N LYS A 164 36.16 41.09 16.40
CA LYS A 164 34.99 41.07 17.29
C LYS A 164 33.69 41.13 16.49
N SER A 165 33.59 42.03 15.51
CA SER A 165 32.42 42.15 14.64
C SER A 165 32.13 40.84 13.90
N ASN A 166 33.16 40.27 13.26
CA ASN A 166 33.06 38.99 12.54
C ASN A 166 32.61 37.85 13.46
N PHE A 167 33.14 37.79 14.68
CA PHE A 167 32.72 36.79 15.67
C PHE A 167 31.24 36.90 16.03
N HIS A 168 30.71 38.11 16.21
CA HIS A 168 29.28 38.31 16.47
C HIS A 168 28.43 37.89 15.27
N THR A 169 28.85 38.20 14.04
CA THR A 169 28.15 37.74 12.83
C THR A 169 28.12 36.22 12.73
N VAL A 170 29.24 35.54 13.04
CA VAL A 170 29.32 34.08 13.05
C VAL A 170 28.39 33.48 14.11
N ILE A 171 28.34 34.06 15.32
CA ILE A 171 27.42 33.61 16.39
C ILE A 171 25.96 33.70 15.93
N ILE A 172 25.55 34.85 15.40
CA ILE A 172 24.16 35.06 14.95
C ILE A 172 23.81 34.03 13.86
N ARG A 173 24.71 33.84 12.88
CA ARG A 173 24.52 32.87 11.80
C ARG A 173 24.46 31.42 12.30
N GLU A 174 25.29 31.04 13.28
CA GLU A 174 25.22 29.71 13.91
C GLU A 174 23.87 29.52 14.59
N GLN A 175 23.43 30.50 15.37
CA GLN A 175 22.18 30.42 16.12
C GLN A 175 20.96 30.32 15.20
N GLU A 176 20.94 31.09 14.11
CA GLU A 176 19.92 31.00 13.05
C GLU A 176 19.98 29.66 12.32
N GLY A 177 21.17 29.19 11.95
CA GLY A 177 21.38 27.88 11.33
C GLY A 177 20.86 26.75 12.23
N ARG A 178 21.12 26.82 13.54
CA ARG A 178 20.64 25.84 14.52
C ARG A 178 19.12 25.84 14.65
N LYS A 179 18.46 27.00 14.56
CA LYS A 179 17.00 27.10 14.52
C LYS A 179 16.45 26.50 13.22
N ALA A 180 17.07 26.81 12.08
CA ALA A 180 16.66 26.26 10.77
C ALA A 180 16.79 24.74 10.72
N ILE A 181 17.91 24.18 11.21
CA ILE A 181 18.12 22.73 11.30
C ILE A 181 17.02 22.07 12.14
N LYS A 182 16.71 22.62 13.33
CA LYS A 182 15.63 22.08 14.18
C LYS A 182 14.27 22.11 13.48
N SER A 183 13.96 23.20 12.76
CA SER A 183 12.72 23.32 12.00
C SER A 183 12.64 22.28 10.88
N LEU A 184 13.71 22.13 10.08
CA LEU A 184 13.79 21.16 9.00
C LEU A 184 13.72 19.71 9.52
N GLN A 185 14.38 19.40 10.63
CA GLN A 185 14.28 18.09 11.28
C GLN A 185 12.84 17.77 11.69
N LYS A 186 12.11 18.75 12.23
CA LYS A 186 10.69 18.59 12.56
C LYS A 186 9.84 18.35 11.32
N GLN A 187 10.00 19.17 10.28
CA GLN A 187 9.27 18.99 9.02
C GLN A 187 9.53 17.63 8.38
N LEU A 188 10.78 17.17 8.39
CA LEU A 188 11.14 15.85 7.86
C LEU A 188 10.46 14.72 8.66
N GLN A 189 10.39 14.85 9.99
CA GLN A 189 9.69 13.89 10.83
C GLN A 189 8.18 13.89 10.58
N ASP A 190 7.58 15.07 10.40
CA ASP A 190 6.15 15.20 10.14
C ASP A 190 5.78 14.61 8.77
N VAL A 191 6.56 14.90 7.72
CA VAL A 191 6.38 14.30 6.38
C VAL A 191 6.54 12.78 6.43
N LYS A 192 7.51 12.26 7.20
CA LYS A 192 7.69 10.81 7.34
C LYS A 192 6.44 10.16 7.96
N LYS A 193 5.90 10.73 9.04
CA LYS A 193 4.68 10.24 9.69
C LYS A 193 3.47 10.28 8.76
N GLU A 194 3.32 11.38 8.00
CA GLU A 194 2.24 11.53 7.02
C GLU A 194 2.33 10.43 5.94
N LYS A 195 3.54 10.18 5.42
CA LYS A 195 3.76 9.15 4.40
C LYS A 195 3.54 7.74 4.94
N ASP A 196 3.94 7.47 6.17
CA ASP A 196 3.69 6.17 6.82
C ASP A 196 2.18 5.92 6.97
N LEU A 197 1.40 6.94 7.37
CA LEU A 197 -0.06 6.87 7.46
C LEU A 197 -0.70 6.67 6.07
N GLU A 198 -0.22 7.38 5.05
CA GLU A 198 -0.70 7.25 3.68
C GLU A 198 -0.44 5.84 3.11
N LEU A 199 0.75 5.27 3.38
CA LEU A 199 1.08 3.90 3.01
C LEU A 199 0.19 2.89 3.72
N GLN A 200 -0.09 3.08 5.01
CA GLN A 200 -0.99 2.22 5.76
C GLN A 200 -2.40 2.23 5.14
N ASN A 201 -2.97 3.41 4.88
CA ASN A 201 -4.30 3.56 4.26
C ASN A 201 -4.35 2.89 2.87
N ARG A 202 -3.31 3.10 2.04
CA ARG A 202 -3.21 2.43 0.72
C ARG A 202 -3.12 0.91 0.86
N ASN A 203 -2.40 0.39 1.84
CA ASN A 203 -2.33 -1.05 2.09
C ASN A 203 -3.67 -1.64 2.54
N GLU A 204 -4.41 -0.93 3.40
CA GLU A 204 -5.77 -1.31 3.79
C GLU A 204 -6.72 -1.33 2.59
N MET A 205 -6.64 -0.32 1.72
CA MET A 205 -7.41 -0.30 0.47
C MET A 205 -7.06 -1.46 -0.47
N ILE A 206 -5.77 -1.79 -0.60
CA ILE A 206 -5.33 -2.94 -1.40
C ILE A 206 -5.88 -4.25 -0.82
N ALA A 207 -5.88 -4.42 0.50
CA ALA A 207 -6.45 -5.59 1.15
C ALA A 207 -7.95 -5.71 0.88
N TYR A 208 -8.70 -4.61 1.07
CA TYR A 208 -10.13 -4.54 0.78
C TYR A 208 -10.46 -4.91 -0.67
N LEU A 209 -9.73 -4.34 -1.64
CA LEU A 209 -9.95 -4.63 -3.06
C LEU A 209 -9.59 -6.07 -3.42
N LYS A 210 -8.59 -6.67 -2.76
CA LYS A 210 -8.26 -8.09 -2.94
C LYS A 210 -9.40 -8.99 -2.45
N ASP A 211 -9.97 -8.68 -1.30
CA ASP A 211 -11.08 -9.45 -0.74
C ASP A 211 -12.31 -9.36 -1.65
N GLN A 212 -12.65 -8.16 -2.12
CA GLN A 212 -13.74 -7.96 -3.09
C GLN A 212 -13.51 -8.73 -4.40
N LEU A 213 -12.28 -8.70 -4.92
CA LEU A 213 -11.95 -9.43 -6.13
C LEU A 213 -12.10 -10.94 -5.94
N GLN A 214 -11.67 -11.46 -4.79
CA GLN A 214 -11.80 -12.87 -4.46
C GLN A 214 -13.27 -13.29 -4.29
N GLU A 215 -14.08 -12.46 -3.64
CA GLU A 215 -15.53 -12.67 -3.51
C GLU A 215 -16.21 -12.70 -4.89
N MET A 216 -15.96 -11.69 -5.73
CA MET A 216 -16.50 -11.61 -7.09
C MET A 216 -16.10 -12.81 -7.93
N LYS A 217 -14.83 -13.24 -7.84
CA LYS A 217 -14.34 -14.43 -8.55
C LYS A 217 -15.09 -15.70 -8.11
N ALA A 218 -15.24 -15.90 -6.79
CA ALA A 218 -15.95 -17.06 -6.26
C ALA A 218 -17.44 -17.06 -6.68
N LYS A 219 -18.08 -15.89 -6.67
CA LYS A 219 -19.47 -15.72 -7.10
C LYS A 219 -19.63 -16.03 -8.59
N THR A 220 -18.80 -15.43 -9.44
CA THR A 220 -18.83 -15.67 -10.90
C THR A 220 -18.55 -17.13 -11.24
N ASP A 221 -17.59 -17.78 -10.55
CA ASP A 221 -17.29 -19.20 -10.77
C ASP A 221 -18.47 -20.11 -10.35
N MET A 222 -19.21 -19.74 -9.30
CA MET A 222 -20.41 -20.46 -8.89
C MET A 222 -21.56 -20.26 -9.88
N GLU A 223 -21.84 -19.01 -10.27
CA GLU A 223 -22.88 -18.67 -11.25
C GLU A 223 -22.63 -19.33 -12.60
N SER A 224 -21.39 -19.30 -13.09
CA SER A 224 -20.99 -19.96 -14.33
C SER A 224 -21.28 -21.46 -14.31
N ARG A 225 -20.92 -22.14 -13.20
CA ARG A 225 -21.24 -23.58 -13.02
C ARG A 225 -22.73 -23.84 -12.95
N TYR A 226 -23.48 -22.99 -12.26
CA TYR A 226 -24.93 -23.12 -12.16
C TYR A 226 -25.60 -22.98 -13.54
N VAL A 227 -25.28 -21.92 -14.29
CA VAL A 227 -25.83 -21.67 -15.62
C VAL A 227 -25.47 -22.79 -16.59
N LYS A 228 -24.22 -23.28 -16.54
CA LYS A 228 -23.81 -24.43 -17.36
C LYS A 228 -24.63 -25.68 -17.03
N LYS A 229 -24.80 -25.98 -15.74
CA LYS A 229 -25.57 -27.15 -15.31
C LYS A 229 -27.04 -27.04 -15.71
N ASP A 230 -27.64 -25.86 -15.53
CA ASP A 230 -29.04 -25.58 -15.86
C ASP A 230 -29.29 -25.73 -17.36
N THR A 231 -28.45 -25.11 -18.19
CA THR A 231 -28.54 -25.21 -19.66
C THR A 231 -28.34 -26.64 -20.17
N GLU A 232 -27.35 -27.38 -19.65
CA GLU A 232 -27.16 -28.80 -19.97
C GLU A 232 -28.41 -29.63 -19.63
N LEU A 233 -29.03 -29.36 -18.49
CA LEU A 233 -30.20 -30.09 -18.02
C LEU A 233 -31.44 -29.74 -18.84
N GLN A 234 -31.60 -28.48 -19.25
CA GLN A 234 -32.66 -28.03 -20.15
C GLN A 234 -32.53 -28.67 -21.54
N VAL A 235 -31.32 -28.73 -22.09
CA VAL A 235 -31.04 -29.41 -23.37
C VAL A 235 -31.36 -30.89 -23.25
N TYR A 236 -30.87 -31.57 -22.20
CA TYR A 236 -31.13 -32.98 -21.97
C TYR A 236 -32.64 -33.30 -21.83
N GLN A 237 -33.37 -32.49 -21.05
CA GLN A 237 -34.82 -32.65 -20.91
C GLN A 237 -35.56 -32.47 -22.23
N THR A 238 -35.20 -31.43 -23.01
CA THR A 238 -35.79 -31.17 -24.32
C THR A 238 -35.52 -32.32 -25.27
N GLN A 239 -34.27 -32.77 -25.36
CA GLN A 239 -33.87 -33.90 -26.19
C GLN A 239 -34.64 -35.18 -25.82
N LYS A 240 -34.79 -35.46 -24.52
CA LYS A 240 -35.54 -36.64 -24.05
C LYS A 240 -37.02 -36.56 -24.43
N LYS A 241 -37.65 -35.40 -24.27
CA LYS A 241 -39.06 -35.18 -24.69
C LYS A 241 -39.24 -35.38 -26.18
N CYS A 242 -38.35 -34.80 -26.99
CA CYS A 242 -38.37 -34.98 -28.45
C CYS A 242 -38.19 -36.45 -28.83
N SER A 243 -37.20 -37.14 -28.25
CA SER A 243 -36.94 -38.56 -28.53
C SER A 243 -38.12 -39.46 -28.13
N SER A 244 -38.80 -39.20 -27.01
CA SER A 244 -40.02 -39.93 -26.64
C SER A 244 -41.15 -39.69 -27.65
N ALA A 245 -41.39 -38.45 -28.05
CA ALA A 245 -42.41 -38.13 -29.05
C ALA A 245 -42.08 -38.75 -30.43
N GLU A 246 -40.81 -38.73 -30.84
CA GLU A 246 -40.34 -39.41 -32.06
C GLU A 246 -40.60 -40.92 -31.97
N SER A 247 -40.29 -41.56 -30.84
CA SER A 247 -40.55 -42.99 -30.64
C SER A 247 -42.03 -43.32 -30.71
N GLU A 248 -42.90 -42.48 -30.15
CA GLU A 248 -44.37 -42.64 -30.25
C GLU A 248 -44.84 -42.53 -31.70
N LEU A 249 -44.33 -41.56 -32.46
CA LEU A 249 -44.62 -41.41 -33.89
C LEU A 249 -44.10 -42.61 -34.70
N PHE A 250 -42.92 -43.15 -34.38
CA PHE A 250 -42.41 -44.36 -35.05
C PHE A 250 -43.33 -45.56 -34.83
N VAL A 251 -43.83 -45.75 -33.60
CA VAL A 251 -44.78 -46.82 -33.29
C VAL A 251 -46.08 -46.64 -34.08
N GLU A 252 -46.60 -45.42 -34.18
CA GLU A 252 -47.82 -45.17 -34.95
C GLU A 252 -47.58 -45.33 -36.47
N ILE A 253 -46.43 -44.91 -37.00
CA ILE A 253 -46.05 -45.16 -38.40
C ILE A 253 -46.03 -46.66 -38.69
N GLU A 254 -45.40 -47.46 -37.82
CA GLU A 254 -45.30 -48.91 -38.03
C GLU A 254 -46.67 -49.59 -37.95
N LYS A 255 -47.51 -49.16 -37.00
CA LYS A 255 -48.90 -49.63 -36.90
C LYS A 255 -49.73 -49.28 -38.14
N LEU A 256 -49.57 -48.07 -38.67
CA LEU A 256 -50.26 -47.65 -39.89
C LEU A 256 -49.75 -48.45 -41.10
N ARG A 257 -48.45 -48.73 -41.20
CA ARG A 257 -47.88 -49.60 -42.24
C ARG A 257 -48.50 -50.99 -42.22
N VAL A 258 -48.56 -51.65 -41.07
CA VAL A 258 -49.19 -52.98 -40.94
C VAL A 258 -50.64 -52.94 -41.39
N LYS A 259 -51.42 -51.93 -41.00
CA LYS A 259 -52.81 -51.76 -41.46
C LYS A 259 -52.92 -51.55 -42.97
N THR A 260 -52.02 -50.76 -43.56
CA THR A 260 -51.99 -50.55 -45.01
C THR A 260 -51.67 -51.85 -45.75
N ASP A 261 -50.73 -52.66 -45.25
CA ASP A 261 -50.40 -53.97 -45.83
C ASP A 261 -51.57 -54.95 -45.72
N GLU A 262 -52.26 -54.98 -44.58
CA GLU A 262 -53.48 -55.77 -44.37
C GLU A 262 -54.59 -55.37 -45.34
N GLU A 263 -54.88 -54.08 -45.47
CA GLU A 263 -55.90 -53.55 -46.39
C GLU A 263 -55.55 -53.88 -47.84
N THR A 264 -54.28 -53.72 -48.22
CA THR A 264 -53.80 -54.06 -49.57
C THR A 264 -54.00 -55.55 -49.85
N ARG A 265 -53.69 -56.43 -48.89
CA ARG A 265 -53.89 -57.88 -49.03
C ARG A 265 -55.37 -58.23 -49.18
N VAL A 266 -56.23 -57.72 -48.30
CA VAL A 266 -57.68 -57.95 -48.36
C VAL A 266 -58.26 -57.43 -49.67
N HIS A 267 -57.82 -56.25 -50.13
CA HIS A 267 -58.26 -55.70 -51.41
C HIS A 267 -57.90 -56.63 -52.58
N VAL A 268 -56.67 -57.14 -52.64
CA VAL A 268 -56.23 -58.10 -53.67
C VAL A 268 -57.04 -59.40 -53.61
N GLU A 269 -57.31 -59.93 -52.41
CA GLU A 269 -58.13 -61.15 -52.24
C GLU A 269 -59.57 -60.93 -52.73
N ILE A 270 -60.18 -59.79 -52.40
CA ILE A 270 -61.54 -59.42 -52.87
C ILE A 270 -61.54 -59.24 -54.39
N GLU A 271 -60.57 -58.52 -54.95
CA GLU A 271 -60.48 -58.30 -56.38
C GLU A 271 -60.35 -59.63 -57.14
N ASN A 272 -59.50 -60.54 -56.66
CA ASN A 272 -59.34 -61.88 -57.21
C ASN A 272 -60.64 -62.68 -57.15
N PHE A 273 -61.35 -62.65 -56.01
CA PHE A 273 -62.65 -63.31 -55.88
C PHE A 273 -63.68 -62.75 -56.87
N LEU A 274 -63.78 -61.43 -57.00
CA LEU A 274 -64.71 -60.78 -57.92
C LEU A 274 -64.38 -61.11 -59.38
N ARG A 275 -63.09 -61.07 -59.77
CA ARG A 275 -62.63 -61.50 -61.10
C ARG A 275 -63.01 -62.95 -61.39
N GLN A 276 -62.81 -63.86 -60.44
CA GLN A 276 -63.21 -65.27 -60.59
C GLN A 276 -64.73 -65.44 -60.77
N GLN A 277 -65.56 -64.68 -60.03
CA GLN A 277 -67.01 -64.73 -60.21
C GLN A 277 -67.44 -64.14 -61.56
N GLN A 278 -66.80 -63.05 -61.99
CA GLN A 278 -67.03 -62.47 -63.31
C GLN A 278 -66.73 -63.49 -64.41
N THR A 279 -65.58 -64.16 -64.38
CA THR A 279 -65.24 -65.21 -65.36
C THR A 279 -66.28 -66.33 -65.38
N LYS A 280 -66.74 -66.81 -64.21
CA LYS A 280 -67.80 -67.83 -64.14
C LYS A 280 -69.13 -67.35 -64.73
N LEU A 281 -69.46 -66.06 -64.59
CA LEU A 281 -70.67 -65.48 -65.18
C LEU A 281 -70.51 -65.32 -66.70
N GLU A 282 -69.33 -64.90 -67.17
CA GLU A 282 -68.97 -64.82 -68.59
C GLU A 282 -69.05 -66.20 -69.26
N GLU A 283 -68.47 -67.24 -68.66
CA GLU A 283 -68.56 -68.63 -69.15
C GLU A 283 -70.01 -69.11 -69.24
N LYS A 284 -70.84 -68.82 -68.23
CA LYS A 284 -72.28 -69.15 -68.27
C LYS A 284 -73.03 -68.37 -69.35
N LEU A 285 -72.72 -67.08 -69.51
CA LEU A 285 -73.31 -66.24 -70.53
C LEU A 285 -72.97 -66.78 -71.92
N GLU A 286 -71.70 -67.13 -72.16
CA GLU A 286 -71.23 -67.75 -73.40
C GLU A 286 -71.94 -69.08 -73.68
N TYR A 287 -72.06 -69.96 -72.68
CA TYR A 287 -72.85 -71.18 -72.79
C TYR A 287 -74.31 -70.93 -73.18
N TRP A 288 -74.97 -69.95 -72.54
CA TRP A 288 -76.38 -69.64 -72.83
C TRP A 288 -76.55 -68.96 -74.19
N MET A 289 -75.61 -68.14 -74.64
CA MET A 289 -75.60 -67.57 -75.98
C MET A 289 -75.43 -68.66 -77.04
N GLU A 290 -74.45 -69.55 -76.88
CA GLU A 290 -74.22 -70.67 -77.80
C GLU A 290 -75.44 -71.60 -77.85
N LYS A 291 -76.06 -71.89 -76.69
CA LYS A 291 -77.30 -72.67 -76.64
C LYS A 291 -78.45 -71.95 -77.34
N TYR A 292 -78.65 -70.65 -77.08
CA TYR A 292 -79.71 -69.87 -77.71
C TYR A 292 -79.54 -69.82 -79.23
N GLU A 293 -78.30 -69.64 -79.71
CA GLU A 293 -77.97 -69.66 -81.14
C GLU A 293 -78.30 -71.02 -81.75
N LYS A 294 -77.85 -72.13 -81.14
CA LYS A 294 -78.17 -73.50 -81.57
C LYS A 294 -79.67 -73.80 -81.57
N ASP A 295 -80.38 -73.44 -80.51
CA ASP A 295 -81.82 -73.67 -80.39
C ASP A 295 -82.60 -72.81 -81.41
N THR A 296 -82.15 -71.57 -81.65
CA THR A 296 -82.73 -70.68 -82.67
C THR A 296 -82.46 -71.21 -84.07
N GLU A 297 -81.25 -71.70 -84.35
CA GLU A 297 -80.90 -72.32 -85.62
C GLU A 297 -81.72 -73.60 -85.85
N ALA A 298 -81.85 -74.46 -84.84
CA ALA A 298 -82.70 -75.65 -84.88
C ALA A 298 -84.18 -75.29 -85.13
N LYS A 299 -84.72 -74.28 -84.45
CA LYS A 299 -86.09 -73.81 -84.68
C LYS A 299 -86.27 -73.16 -86.05
N GLN A 300 -85.26 -72.45 -86.55
CA GLN A 300 -85.26 -71.89 -87.90
C GLN A 300 -85.22 -73.02 -88.94
N GLN A 301 -84.45 -74.08 -88.71
CA GLN A 301 -84.43 -75.28 -89.53
C GLN A 301 -85.79 -76.00 -89.52
N GLU A 302 -86.41 -76.20 -88.35
CA GLU A 302 -87.77 -76.75 -88.23
C GLU A 302 -88.80 -75.89 -88.98
N LEU A 303 -88.74 -74.57 -88.82
CA LEU A 303 -89.65 -73.63 -89.49
C LEU A 303 -89.45 -73.64 -91.01
N ASN A 304 -88.21 -73.77 -91.48
CA ASN A 304 -87.90 -73.96 -92.88
C ASN A 304 -88.43 -75.32 -93.40
N ALA A 305 -88.29 -76.39 -92.62
CA ALA A 305 -88.83 -77.71 -92.95
C ALA A 305 -90.37 -77.71 -93.01
N LEU A 306 -91.05 -77.06 -92.05
CA LEU A 306 -92.50 -76.87 -92.04
C LEU A 306 -92.98 -76.02 -93.21
N LYS A 307 -92.25 -74.94 -93.56
CA LYS A 307 -92.52 -74.16 -94.77
C LYS A 307 -92.35 -74.99 -96.03
N ALA A 308 -91.31 -75.83 -96.10
CA ALA A 308 -91.11 -76.76 -97.21
C ALA A 308 -92.22 -77.81 -97.30
N SER A 309 -92.64 -78.41 -96.18
CA SER A 309 -93.78 -79.33 -96.12
C SER A 309 -95.06 -78.64 -96.56
N LYS A 310 -95.36 -77.45 -96.05
CA LYS A 310 -96.54 -76.67 -96.46
C LYS A 310 -96.49 -76.32 -97.94
N ALA A 311 -95.33 -75.96 -98.48
CA ALA A 311 -95.17 -75.71 -99.91
C ALA A 311 -95.43 -76.98 -100.73
N ASN A 312 -94.94 -78.13 -100.27
CA ASN A 312 -95.20 -79.45 -100.88
C ASN A 312 -96.68 -79.84 -100.79
N ASP A 313 -97.35 -79.64 -99.66
CA ASP A 313 -98.77 -79.95 -99.46
C ASP A 313 -99.66 -79.02 -100.29
N LEU A 314 -99.28 -77.75 -100.43
CA LEU A 314 -99.98 -76.78 -101.28
C LEU A 314 -99.77 -77.10 -102.77
N ALA A 315 -98.58 -77.58 -103.15
CA ALA A 315 -98.33 -78.12 -104.49
C ALA A 315 -99.14 -79.40 -104.76
N ALA A 316 -99.24 -80.32 -103.79
CA ALA A 316 -100.05 -81.54 -103.90
C ALA A 316 -101.55 -81.23 -103.99
N LEU A 317 -102.04 -80.23 -103.25
CA LEU A 317 -103.42 -79.74 -103.36
C LEU A 317 -103.67 -79.02 -104.70
N GLN A 318 -102.70 -78.31 -105.26
CA GLN A 318 -102.81 -77.72 -106.60
C GLN A 318 -102.77 -78.76 -107.73
N GLU A 319 -102.05 -79.86 -107.55
CA GLU A 319 -102.06 -81.03 -108.46
C GLU A 319 -103.39 -81.79 -108.39
N LEU A 320 -103.94 -82.00 -107.19
CA LEU A 320 -105.27 -82.62 -106.99
C LEU A 320 -106.43 -81.74 -107.47
N ALA A 321 -106.31 -80.41 -107.35
CA ALA A 321 -107.28 -79.46 -107.88
C ALA A 321 -107.24 -79.31 -109.42
N LYS A 322 -106.19 -79.84 -110.09
CA LYS A 322 -106.08 -79.86 -111.56
C LYS A 322 -106.47 -81.19 -112.21
N LYS A 323 -106.95 -82.16 -111.41
CA LYS A 323 -107.71 -83.33 -111.89
C LYS A 323 -109.19 -83.16 -111.53
N VAL A 324 -109.79 -82.17 -112.17
CA VAL A 324 -111.21 -82.11 -112.53
C VAL A 324 -111.30 -82.44 -114.02
#